data_AF-A0A2N2Q503-F1
#
_entry.id   AF-A0A2N2Q503-F1
#
_cell.length_a   1.000
_cell.length_b   1.000
_cell.length_c   1.000
_cell.angle_alpha   90.00
_cell.angle_beta   90.00
_cell.angle_gamma   90.00
#
_symmetry.space_group_name_H-M   'P 1'
#
loop_
_entity.id
_entity.type
_entity.pdbx_description
1 polymer ?
#
loop_
_entity_poly.entity_id
_entity_poly.type
_entity_poly.pdbx_seq_one_letter_code
_entity_poly.pdbx_strand_id
1 'polypeptide(L)'
;MTNRNTTLRLYAEVVSISEKMLAATQDEDWELLEKLEAACAAHMEDIRATDKSVPLSKDELKQKIQYIEKILATDKQIRYLVEPWMARLSDLMRSGDNRQKLRSTYGMNIGH
;
A
#
# COMPACT_ATOMS: atom_id res chain seq x y z
N MET A 1 -28.54 -10.33 -7.11
CA MET A 1 -27.52 -11.29 -6.59
C MET A 1 -26.13 -10.70 -6.79
N THR A 2 -25.73 -9.67 -6.03
CA THR A 2 -24.62 -8.80 -6.49
C THR A 2 -23.62 -8.33 -5.44
N ASN A 3 -23.85 -8.46 -4.13
CA ASN A 3 -22.88 -7.96 -3.14
C ASN A 3 -21.71 -8.92 -2.81
N ARG A 4 -21.92 -10.24 -2.82
CA ARG A 4 -20.85 -11.24 -2.53
C ARG A 4 -19.70 -11.22 -3.54
N ASN A 5 -20.03 -11.26 -4.83
CA ASN A 5 -19.04 -11.15 -5.89
C ASN A 5 -18.34 -9.79 -5.88
N THR A 6 -19.04 -8.73 -5.44
CA THR A 6 -18.45 -7.39 -5.32
C THR A 6 -17.41 -7.35 -4.20
N THR A 7 -17.69 -7.94 -3.03
CA THR A 7 -16.72 -8.02 -1.92
C THR A 7 -15.44 -8.74 -2.34
N LEU A 8 -15.55 -9.93 -2.94
CA LEU A 8 -14.36 -10.69 -3.37
C LEU A 8 -13.57 -9.98 -4.47
N ARG A 9 -14.26 -9.28 -5.38
CA ARG A 9 -13.62 -8.50 -6.44
C ARG A 9 -12.86 -7.30 -5.86
N LEU A 10 -13.41 -6.61 -4.86
CA LEU A 10 -12.71 -5.51 -4.17
C LEU A 10 -11.42 -6.01 -3.52
N TYR A 11 -11.44 -7.17 -2.85
CA TYR A 11 -10.22 -7.77 -2.28
C TYR A 11 -9.19 -8.13 -3.37
N ALA A 12 -9.62 -8.64 -4.52
CA ALA A 12 -8.73 -8.93 -5.64
C ALA A 12 -8.10 -7.65 -6.24
N GLU A 13 -8.86 -6.56 -6.34
CA GLU A 13 -8.34 -5.26 -6.77
C GLU A 13 -7.30 -4.72 -5.79
N VAL A 14 -7.52 -4.84 -4.48
CA VAL A 14 -6.51 -4.44 -3.48
C VAL A 14 -5.23 -5.25 -3.61
N VAL A 15 -5.31 -6.57 -3.86
CA VAL A 15 -4.12 -7.40 -4.14
C VAL A 15 -3.35 -6.87 -5.36
N SER A 16 -4.04 -6.54 -6.44
CA SER A 16 -3.45 -5.97 -7.66
C SER A 16 -2.78 -4.62 -7.39
N ILE A 17 -3.39 -3.75 -6.58
CA ILE A 17 -2.80 -2.47 -6.18
C ILE A 17 -1.56 -2.68 -5.31
N SER A 18 -1.61 -3.58 -4.32
CA SER A 18 -0.46 -3.91 -3.48
C SER A 18 0.71 -4.46 -4.30
N GLU A 19 0.47 -5.34 -5.27
CA GLU A 19 1.51 -5.86 -6.18
C GLU A 19 2.14 -4.74 -7.02
N LYS A 20 1.34 -3.78 -7.49
CA LYS A 20 1.85 -2.59 -8.19
C LYS A 20 2.66 -1.67 -7.27
N MET A 21 2.28 -1.54 -6.00
CA MET A 21 3.06 -0.77 -5.01
C MET A 21 4.43 -1.40 -4.78
N LEU A 22 4.50 -2.74 -4.73
CA LEU A 22 5.78 -3.45 -4.65
C LEU A 22 6.65 -3.21 -5.88
N ALA A 23 6.09 -3.28 -7.09
CA ALA A 23 6.82 -2.97 -8.32
C ALA A 23 7.34 -1.51 -8.32
N ALA A 24 6.48 -0.54 -7.98
CA ALA A 24 6.87 0.87 -7.86
C ALA A 24 7.99 1.09 -6.82
N THR A 25 7.96 0.33 -5.71
CA THR A 25 9.02 0.37 -4.68
C THR A 25 10.34 -0.19 -5.20
N GLN A 26 10.30 -1.26 -6.00
CA GLN A 26 11.49 -1.86 -6.63
C GLN A 26 12.09 -0.96 -7.70
N ASP A 27 11.25 -0.24 -8.44
CA ASP A 27 11.64 0.70 -9.49
C ASP A 27 11.99 2.10 -8.95
N GLU A 28 11.93 2.30 -7.62
CA GLU A 28 12.13 3.60 -6.95
C GLU A 28 11.19 4.73 -7.46
N ASP A 29 10.01 4.37 -7.99
CA ASP A 29 9.00 5.31 -8.49
C ASP A 29 8.09 5.78 -7.34
N TRP A 30 8.60 6.76 -6.58
CA TRP A 30 7.92 7.30 -5.40
C TRP A 30 6.62 8.05 -5.72
N GLU A 31 6.53 8.69 -6.90
CA GLU A 31 5.28 9.36 -7.33
C GLU A 31 4.18 8.35 -7.63
N LEU A 32 4.53 7.22 -8.27
CA LEU A 32 3.59 6.15 -8.51
C LEU A 32 3.19 5.45 -7.20
N LEU A 33 4.13 5.28 -6.26
CA LEU A 33 3.85 4.70 -4.95
C LEU A 33 2.80 5.52 -4.17
N GLU A 34 2.94 6.85 -4.13
CA GLU A 34 1.97 7.74 -3.46
C GLU A 34 0.56 7.65 -4.09
N LYS A 35 0.48 7.63 -5.42
CA LYS A 35 -0.81 7.48 -6.15
C LYS A 35 -1.46 6.14 -5.84
N LEU A 36 -0.67 5.06 -5.79
CA LEU A 36 -1.16 3.72 -5.49
C LEU A 36 -1.59 3.59 -4.01
N GLU A 37 -0.91 4.26 -3.08
CA GLU A 37 -1.33 4.31 -1.67
C GLU A 37 -2.70 4.97 -1.52
N ALA A 38 -2.93 6.11 -2.18
CA ALA A 38 -4.23 6.78 -2.18
C ALA A 38 -5.34 5.90 -2.78
N ALA A 39 -5.05 5.20 -3.87
CA ALA A 39 -5.98 4.25 -4.48
C ALA A 39 -6.31 3.06 -3.55
N CYS A 40 -5.30 2.54 -2.85
CA CYS A 40 -5.44 1.46 -1.88
C CYS A 40 -6.34 1.89 -0.70
N ALA A 41 -6.12 3.09 -0.16
CA ALA A 41 -6.94 3.66 0.90
C ALA A 41 -8.42 3.74 0.49
N ALA A 42 -8.72 4.26 -0.71
CA ALA A 42 -10.09 4.33 -1.22
C ALA A 42 -10.76 2.94 -1.34
N HIS A 43 -10.04 1.94 -1.83
CA HIS A 43 -10.59 0.57 -1.92
C HIS A 43 -10.80 -0.07 -0.54
N MET A 44 -9.97 0.23 0.46
CA MET A 44 -10.18 -0.23 1.83
C MET A 44 -11.43 0.39 2.47
N GLU A 45 -11.75 1.65 2.16
CA GLU A 45 -12.99 2.30 2.56
C GLU A 45 -14.22 1.59 1.97
N ASP A 46 -14.19 1.28 0.68
CA ASP A 46 -15.25 0.55 -0.02
C ASP A 46 -15.45 -0.86 0.52
N ILE A 47 -14.36 -1.57 0.83
CA ILE A 47 -14.40 -2.87 1.49
C ILE A 47 -15.07 -2.72 2.86
N ARG A 48 -14.69 -1.73 3.68
CA ARG A 48 -15.27 -1.55 5.01
C ARG A 48 -16.76 -1.23 4.97
N ALA A 49 -17.22 -0.49 3.96
CA ALA A 49 -18.63 -0.20 3.73
C ALA A 49 -19.42 -1.45 3.29
N THR A 50 -18.81 -2.31 2.47
CA THR A 50 -19.48 -3.46 1.84
C THR A 50 -19.44 -4.73 2.70
N ASP A 51 -18.34 -4.97 3.43
CA ASP A 51 -18.04 -6.23 4.12
C ASP A 51 -18.95 -6.49 5.34
N LYS A 52 -19.50 -5.45 5.96
CA LYS A 52 -20.38 -5.58 7.14
C LYS A 52 -21.75 -6.21 6.86
N SER A 53 -22.18 -6.29 5.59
CA SER A 53 -23.55 -6.64 5.23
C SER A 53 -23.69 -7.99 4.52
N VAL A 54 -22.58 -8.72 4.30
CA VAL A 54 -22.57 -9.84 3.35
C VAL A 54 -22.23 -11.17 4.05
N PRO A 55 -23.22 -12.08 4.22
CA PRO A 55 -22.91 -13.45 4.63
C PRO A 55 -22.18 -14.16 3.49
N LEU A 56 -20.91 -14.50 3.72
CA LEU A 56 -20.05 -15.26 2.82
C LEU A 56 -20.16 -16.76 3.11
N SER A 57 -20.10 -17.58 2.06
CA SER A 57 -19.96 -19.03 2.19
C SER A 57 -18.55 -19.41 2.67
N LYS A 58 -18.36 -20.67 3.10
CA LYS A 58 -17.07 -21.16 3.59
C LYS A 58 -15.95 -21.03 2.55
N ASP A 59 -16.24 -21.31 1.28
CA ASP A 59 -15.26 -21.17 0.19
C ASP A 59 -14.92 -19.70 -0.08
N GLU A 60 -15.91 -18.80 -0.04
CA GLU A 60 -15.68 -17.36 -0.22
C GLU A 60 -14.87 -16.76 0.95
N LEU A 61 -15.10 -17.22 2.19
CA LEU A 61 -14.29 -16.84 3.35
C LEU A 61 -12.83 -17.30 3.19
N LYS A 62 -12.61 -18.53 2.71
CA LYS A 62 -11.27 -19.03 2.42
C LYS A 62 -10.58 -18.18 1.36
N GLN A 63 -11.29 -17.81 0.30
CA GLN A 63 -10.75 -16.96 -0.76
C GLN A 63 -10.40 -15.56 -0.25
N LYS A 64 -11.26 -14.97 0.60
CA LYS A 64 -10.99 -13.69 1.26
C LYS A 64 -9.74 -13.75 2.13
N ILE A 65 -9.57 -14.80 2.92
CA ILE A 65 -8.36 -15.01 3.74
C ILE A 65 -7.11 -15.06 2.87
N GLN A 66 -7.14 -15.80 1.75
CA GLN A 66 -6.00 -15.86 0.82
C GLN A 66 -5.64 -14.48 0.25
N TYR A 67 -6.62 -13.63 -0.06
CA TYR A 67 -6.34 -12.27 -0.53
C TYR A 67 -5.69 -11.41 0.57
N ILE A 68 -6.18 -11.50 1.81
CA ILE A 68 -5.59 -10.78 2.95
C ILE A 68 -4.15 -11.23 3.19
N GLU A 69 -3.88 -12.53 3.16
CA GLU A 69 -2.52 -13.08 3.32
C GLU A 69 -1.56 -12.54 2.23
N LYS A 70 -2.03 -12.45 0.98
CA LYS A 70 -1.25 -11.85 -0.11
C LYS A 70 -0.94 -10.38 0.13
N ILE A 71 -1.95 -9.58 0.52
CA ILE A 71 -1.75 -8.16 0.84
C ILE A 71 -0.69 -8.00 1.93
N LEU A 72 -0.81 -8.75 3.03
CA LEU A 72 0.15 -8.69 4.14
C LEU A 72 1.57 -9.14 3.74
N ALA A 73 1.68 -10.16 2.89
CA ALA A 73 2.97 -10.61 2.37
C ALA A 73 3.63 -9.56 1.47
N THR A 74 2.84 -8.87 0.66
CA THR A 74 3.31 -7.77 -0.20
C THR A 74 3.72 -6.55 0.63
N ASP A 75 2.92 -6.15 1.62
CA ASP A 75 3.25 -5.06 2.55
C ASP A 75 4.56 -5.32 3.29
N LYS A 76 4.79 -6.57 3.71
CA LYS A 76 6.06 -6.97 4.34
C LYS A 76 7.25 -6.80 3.40
N GLN A 77 7.09 -7.17 2.13
CA GLN A 77 8.14 -7.00 1.12
C GLN A 77 8.43 -5.52 0.85
N ILE A 78 7.39 -4.69 0.73
CA ILE A 78 7.54 -3.23 0.61
C ILE A 78 8.34 -2.71 1.80
N ARG A 79 7.92 -2.98 3.04
CA ARG A 79 8.67 -2.55 4.25
C ARG A 79 10.11 -3.00 4.25
N TYR A 80 10.39 -4.25 3.86
CA TYR A 80 11.76 -4.75 3.78
C TYR A 80 12.63 -3.97 2.79
N LEU A 81 12.05 -3.43 1.72
CA LEU A 81 12.75 -2.58 0.74
C LEU A 81 12.94 -1.15 1.25
N VAL A 82 11.94 -0.56 1.89
CA VAL A 82 11.99 0.86 2.33
C VAL A 82 12.69 1.05 3.69
N GLU A 83 12.58 0.10 4.62
CA GLU A 83 13.13 0.20 5.99
C GLU A 83 14.66 0.40 6.03
N PRO A 84 15.49 -0.35 5.26
CA PRO A 84 16.95 -0.18 5.29
C PRO A 84 17.39 1.19 4.78
N TRP A 85 16.73 1.69 3.73
CA TRP A 85 17.02 3.00 3.16
C TRP A 85 16.59 4.13 4.09
N MET A 86 15.43 4.02 4.75
CA MET A 86 14.97 4.99 5.75
C MET A 86 15.87 5.02 6.99
N ALA A 87 16.38 3.88 7.45
CA ALA A 87 17.40 3.81 8.49
C ALA A 87 18.70 4.51 8.07
N ARG A 88 19.18 4.25 6.85
CA ARG A 88 20.36 4.91 6.28
C ARG A 88 20.17 6.41 6.09
N LEU A 89 18.99 6.84 5.67
CA LEU A 89 18.61 8.25 5.55
C LEU A 89 18.59 8.93 6.92
N SER A 90 18.02 8.27 7.93
CA SER A 90 17.99 8.78 9.31
C SER A 90 19.39 8.94 9.89
N ASP A 91 20.29 7.98 9.63
CA ASP A 91 21.69 8.10 10.02
C ASP A 91 22.43 9.20 9.25
N LEU A 92 22.17 9.35 7.94
CA LEU A 92 22.71 10.45 7.13
C LEU A 92 22.21 11.84 7.58
N MET A 93 20.96 11.92 8.02
CA MET A 93 20.36 13.13 8.59
C MET A 93 20.91 13.44 9.99
N ARG A 94 21.24 12.41 10.78
CA ARG A 94 21.93 12.56 12.07
C ARG A 94 23.38 12.97 11.88
N SER A 95 24.02 12.59 10.79
CA SER A 95 25.37 13.04 10.39
C SER A 95 25.31 14.38 9.61
N GLY A 96 24.87 15.43 10.27
CA GLY A 96 25.47 16.77 10.14
C GLY A 96 25.14 17.69 8.96
N ASP A 97 25.20 17.28 7.68
CA ASP A 97 25.42 18.28 6.61
C ASP A 97 24.53 18.19 5.35
N ASN A 98 23.63 17.21 5.23
CA ASN A 98 22.91 17.00 3.96
C ASN A 98 21.48 17.57 3.91
N ARG A 99 21.12 18.47 4.84
CA ARG A 99 19.78 19.09 4.92
C ARG A 99 19.37 19.84 3.65
N GLN A 100 20.34 20.41 2.93
CA GLN A 100 20.12 21.17 1.70
C GLN A 100 19.68 20.29 0.52
N LYS A 101 20.22 19.06 0.42
CA LYS A 101 19.99 18.15 -0.72
C LYS A 101 18.67 17.39 -0.61
N LEU A 102 18.22 17.14 0.62
CA LEU A 102 16.92 16.51 0.93
C LEU A 102 15.73 17.41 0.54
N ARG A 103 15.86 18.72 0.76
CA ARG A 103 14.82 19.70 0.41
C ARG A 103 14.58 19.84 -1.09
N SER A 104 15.56 19.47 -1.91
CA SER A 104 15.48 19.51 -3.37
C SER A 104 14.89 18.23 -3.98
N THR A 105 14.92 17.11 -3.26
CA THR A 105 14.47 15.80 -3.78
C THR A 105 13.09 15.43 -3.25
N TYR A 106 12.77 15.80 -2.00
CA TYR A 106 11.48 15.54 -1.37
C TYR A 106 10.57 16.76 -1.28
N GLY A 107 10.91 17.84 -1.99
CA GLY A 107 10.22 19.14 -2.05
C GLY A 107 8.89 19.17 -1.29
N MET A 108 8.99 19.27 0.04
CA MET A 108 7.83 19.29 0.90
C MET A 108 7.19 20.65 0.70
N ASN A 109 6.25 20.70 -0.24
CA ASN A 109 5.39 21.85 -0.45
C ASN A 109 4.43 21.88 0.74
N ILE A 110 4.89 22.46 1.85
CA ILE A 110 3.98 22.92 2.91
C ILE A 110 3.31 24.15 2.34
N GLY A 111 2.23 23.89 1.58
CA GLY A 111 1.32 24.88 1.05
C GLY A 111 0.64 25.61 2.20
N HIS A 112 0.69 26.94 2.08
CA HIS A 112 0.23 27.96 3.01
C HIS A 112 -1.29 28.17 2.96
#